data_AF-A0A532U175-F1
#
_entry.id   AF-A0A532U175-F1
#
_cell.length_a   1.000
_cell.length_b   1.000
_cell.length_c   1.000
_cell.angle_alpha   90.00
_cell.angle_beta   90.00
_cell.angle_gamma   90.00
#
_symmetry.space_group_name_H-M   'P 1'
#
loop_
_entity.id
_entity.type
_entity.pdbx_description
1 polymer ?
#
loop_
_entity_poly.entity_id
_entity_poly.type
_entity_poly.pdbx_seq_one_letter_code
_entity_poly.pdbx_strand_id
1 'polypeptide(L)'
;MINPYIAGAPVTEKTMFFGRQDVFDWAQRSLTGKFVDHILVIHGQRRVGKTSVLKQIPFHLPPTYIPVFFDLQGRTHTSIERFLWRLAKEITRTLRTAEDISLPEPDREDFSQDPELFQNQFLPQLSEAIGDRRLLLIFDEFDSLEEPTAGRCSPKT
;
A
#
# COMPACT_ATOMS: atom_id res chain seq x y z
N MET A 1 32.03 20.90 2.86
CA MET A 1 31.24 19.72 3.28
C MET A 1 29.81 20.21 3.48
N ILE A 2 28.93 19.94 2.51
CA ILE A 2 27.56 20.48 2.48
C ILE A 2 26.66 19.51 3.24
N ASN A 3 25.87 20.05 4.17
CA ASN A 3 24.89 19.31 4.95
C ASN A 3 23.70 18.91 4.03
N PRO A 4 23.44 17.60 3.80
CA PRO A 4 22.46 17.13 2.83
C PRO A 4 21.01 17.05 3.35
N TYR A 5 20.71 17.53 4.57
CA TYR A 5 19.37 17.42 5.16
C TYR A 5 18.45 18.58 4.73
N ILE A 6 17.45 18.31 3.90
CA ILE A 6 16.34 19.22 3.60
C ILE A 6 15.12 18.81 4.44
N ALA A 7 14.65 19.70 5.31
CA ALA A 7 13.41 19.52 6.07
C ALA A 7 12.23 20.18 5.33
N GLY A 8 11.13 19.45 5.17
CA GLY A 8 9.81 20.04 4.89
C GLY A 8 9.12 19.64 3.58
N ALA A 9 9.83 19.11 2.58
CA ALA A 9 9.22 18.61 1.34
C ALA A 9 9.34 17.08 1.24
N PRO A 10 8.31 16.36 0.77
CA PRO A 10 8.40 14.92 0.52
C PRO A 10 9.54 14.64 -0.47
N VAL A 11 10.50 13.83 -0.05
CA VAL A 11 11.63 13.42 -0.88
C VAL A 11 11.13 12.48 -1.98
N THR A 12 11.01 13.01 -3.19
CA THR A 12 10.60 12.30 -4.41
C THR A 12 11.78 11.76 -5.23
N GLU A 13 13.02 12.03 -4.83
CA GLU A 13 14.23 11.56 -5.52
C GLU A 13 14.92 10.39 -4.80
N LYS A 14 15.36 9.39 -5.58
CA LYS A 14 16.16 8.22 -5.15
C LYS A 14 17.41 8.57 -4.31
N THR A 15 17.90 9.81 -4.42
CA THR A 15 19.25 10.22 -4.00
C THR A 15 19.34 10.76 -2.57
N MET A 16 18.22 10.85 -1.82
CA MET A 16 18.23 11.45 -0.48
C MET A 16 17.83 10.52 0.67
N PHE A 17 17.79 9.20 0.46
CA PHE A 17 17.56 8.23 1.53
C PHE A 17 18.87 7.50 1.89
N PHE A 18 19.65 8.07 2.82
CA PHE A 18 20.89 7.46 3.31
C PHE A 18 20.59 6.44 4.42
N GLY A 19 21.10 5.22 4.26
CA GLY A 19 20.89 4.09 5.19
C GLY A 19 19.65 3.24 4.85
N ARG A 20 19.55 2.06 5.48
CA ARG A 20 18.49 1.04 5.28
C ARG A 20 18.57 0.20 4.00
N GLN A 21 19.75 0.11 3.39
CA GLN A 21 19.98 -0.78 2.25
C GLN A 21 19.64 -2.24 2.60
N ASP A 22 19.92 -2.65 3.84
CA ASP A 22 19.53 -3.96 4.39
C ASP A 22 18.02 -4.21 4.34
N VAL A 23 17.20 -3.18 4.62
CA VAL A 23 15.74 -3.25 4.53
C VAL A 23 15.28 -3.37 3.08
N PHE A 24 15.88 -2.63 2.15
CA PHE A 24 15.53 -2.72 0.74
C PHE A 24 15.97 -4.07 0.13
N ASP A 25 17.16 -4.54 0.47
CA ASP A 25 17.67 -5.84 0.05
C ASP A 25 16.81 -6.98 0.63
N TRP A 26 16.34 -6.83 1.87
CA TRP A 26 15.36 -7.75 2.46
C TRP A 26 14.04 -7.69 1.71
N ALA A 27 13.46 -6.51 1.49
CA ALA A 27 12.18 -6.35 0.79
C ALA A 27 12.24 -6.94 -0.62
N GLN A 28 13.32 -6.68 -1.37
CA GLN A 28 13.53 -7.24 -2.69
C GLN A 28 13.60 -8.77 -2.63
N ARG A 29 14.46 -9.34 -1.78
CA ARG A 29 14.58 -10.80 -1.65
C ARG A 29 13.27 -11.47 -1.27
N SER A 30 12.54 -10.87 -0.32
CA SER A 30 11.26 -11.39 0.15
C SER A 30 10.18 -11.34 -0.93
N LEU A 31 10.09 -10.25 -1.72
CA LEU A 31 9.07 -10.09 -2.76
C LEU A 31 9.38 -10.84 -4.07
N THR A 32 10.66 -11.01 -4.41
CA THR A 32 11.09 -11.65 -5.67
C THR A 32 11.55 -13.10 -5.51
N GLY A 33 11.62 -13.63 -4.29
CA GLY A 33 12.06 -14.99 -4.00
C GLY A 33 11.18 -16.07 -4.65
N LYS A 34 11.64 -17.33 -4.66
CA LYS A 34 10.87 -18.50 -5.17
C LYS A 34 9.96 -19.14 -4.11
N PHE A 35 10.17 -18.82 -2.83
CA PHE A 35 9.36 -19.26 -1.68
C PHE A 35 8.95 -17.97 -0.95
N VAL A 36 7.79 -17.42 -1.29
CA VAL A 36 7.51 -15.98 -1.11
C VAL A 36 6.57 -15.76 0.06
N ASP A 37 7.02 -15.00 1.06
CA ASP A 37 6.11 -14.25 1.92
C ASP A 37 5.63 -13.04 1.10
N HIS A 38 4.42 -13.13 0.53
CA HIS A 38 3.82 -12.07 -0.29
C HIS A 38 3.41 -10.82 0.52
N ILE A 39 3.66 -10.82 1.83
CA ILE A 39 3.26 -9.78 2.77
C ILE A 39 4.51 -9.34 3.54
N LEU A 40 4.83 -8.04 3.46
CA LEU A 40 5.87 -7.41 4.26
C LEU A 40 5.24 -6.47 5.28
N VAL A 41 5.64 -6.59 6.54
CA VAL A 41 5.20 -5.68 7.62
C VAL A 41 6.39 -4.88 8.10
N ILE A 42 6.29 -3.55 8.02
CA ILE A 42 7.31 -2.63 8.55
C ILE A 42 6.74 -1.96 9.80
N HIS A 43 7.25 -2.35 10.96
CA HIS A 43 6.86 -1.79 12.26
C HIS A 43 7.99 -0.95 12.88
N GLY A 44 7.63 -0.09 13.85
CA GLY A 44 8.57 0.79 14.54
C GLY A 44 7.88 2.02 15.11
N GLN A 45 8.59 2.82 15.91
CA GLN A 45 8.02 4.00 16.57
C GLN A 45 7.49 5.05 15.56
N ARG A 46 6.64 5.99 16.03
CA ARG A 46 6.19 7.11 15.20
C ARG A 46 7.41 7.97 14.79
N ARG A 47 7.38 8.49 13.55
CA ARG A 47 8.44 9.35 12.97
C ARG A 47 9.79 8.68 12.68
N VAL A 48 9.89 7.35 12.72
CA VAL A 48 11.10 6.62 12.28
C VAL A 48 11.21 6.49 10.75
N GLY A 49 10.40 7.21 9.96
CA GLY A 49 10.50 7.20 8.49
C GLY A 49 9.96 5.94 7.80
N LYS A 50 8.96 5.25 8.38
CA LYS A 50 8.33 4.06 7.77
C LYS A 50 7.69 4.38 6.41
N THR A 51 6.88 5.43 6.34
CA THR A 51 6.30 5.95 5.09
C THR A 51 7.36 6.22 4.03
N SER A 52 8.50 6.79 4.43
CA SER A 52 9.61 7.05 3.50
C SER A 52 10.22 5.75 2.98
N VAL A 53 10.41 4.73 3.83
CA VAL A 53 10.87 3.40 3.39
C VAL A 53 9.86 2.76 2.43
N LEU A 54 8.58 2.75 2.78
CA LEU A 54 7.51 2.20 1.93
C LEU A 54 7.49 2.88 0.55
N LYS A 55 7.67 4.21 0.50
CA LYS A 55 7.79 4.99 -0.75
C LYS A 55 9.03 4.67 -1.56
N GLN A 56 10.10 4.18 -0.92
CA GLN A 56 11.34 3.85 -1.60
C GLN A 56 11.36 2.42 -2.15
N ILE A 57 10.66 1.45 -1.53
CA ILE A 57 10.66 0.04 -1.96
C ILE A 57 10.47 -0.17 -3.47
N PRO A 58 9.49 0.46 -4.15
CA PRO A 58 9.27 0.23 -5.58
C PRO A 58 10.50 0.53 -6.45
N PHE A 59 11.34 1.47 -6.02
CA PHE A 59 12.54 1.87 -6.75
C PHE A 59 13.69 0.84 -6.72
N HIS A 60 13.56 -0.17 -5.86
CA HIS A 60 14.50 -1.29 -5.69
C HIS A 60 13.95 -2.62 -6.22
N LEU A 61 12.73 -2.62 -6.76
CA LEU A 61 12.11 -3.81 -7.33
C LEU A 61 12.24 -3.85 -8.86
N PRO A 62 12.10 -5.03 -9.49
CA PRO A 62 12.02 -5.13 -10.93
C PRO A 62 10.87 -4.26 -11.49
N PRO A 63 11.00 -3.73 -12.72
CA PRO A 63 9.97 -2.88 -13.35
C PRO A 63 8.65 -3.61 -13.62
N THR A 64 8.61 -4.93 -13.43
CA THR A 64 7.38 -5.72 -13.51
C THR A 64 6.43 -5.45 -12.34
N TYR A 65 6.87 -4.75 -11.29
CA TYR A 65 6.02 -4.40 -10.14
C TYR A 65 5.37 -3.04 -10.34
N ILE A 66 4.04 -2.99 -10.23
CA ILE A 66 3.23 -1.77 -10.30
C ILE A 66 2.84 -1.37 -8.87
N PRO A 67 3.42 -0.29 -8.30
CA PRO A 67 3.13 0.11 -6.93
C PRO A 67 1.81 0.87 -6.82
N VAL A 68 0.93 0.43 -5.92
CA VAL A 68 -0.30 1.13 -5.56
C VAL A 68 -0.23 1.50 -4.07
N PHE A 69 -0.13 2.81 -3.80
CA PHE A 69 -0.11 3.33 -2.43
C PHE A 69 -1.52 3.55 -1.93
N PHE A 70 -1.81 3.01 -0.75
CA PHE A 70 -3.10 3.13 -0.09
C PHE A 70 -2.89 3.60 1.35
N ASP A 71 -3.12 4.89 1.57
CA ASP A 71 -3.04 5.50 2.90
C ASP A 71 -4.33 5.19 3.69
N LEU A 72 -4.19 4.47 4.81
CA LEU A 72 -5.31 4.08 5.68
C LEU A 72 -5.70 5.15 6.70
N GLN A 73 -5.01 6.29 6.73
CA GLN A 73 -5.31 7.38 7.66
C GLN A 73 -6.78 7.80 7.61
N GLY A 74 -7.42 7.85 8.79
CA GLY A 74 -8.81 8.27 8.92
C GLY A 74 -9.83 7.31 8.31
N ARG A 75 -9.46 6.05 8.04
CA ARG A 75 -10.34 5.02 7.45
C ARG A 75 -10.84 3.96 8.43
N THR A 76 -10.62 4.19 9.73
CA THR A 76 -10.82 3.28 10.86
C THR A 76 -12.26 2.74 11.04
N HIS A 77 -13.24 3.37 10.39
CA HIS A 77 -14.67 2.97 10.46
C HIS A 77 -15.30 2.78 9.07
N THR A 78 -14.49 2.36 8.08
CA THR A 78 -14.97 2.10 6.73
C THR A 78 -15.56 0.69 6.64
N SER A 79 -16.78 0.55 6.11
CA SER A 79 -17.37 -0.76 5.84
C SER A 79 -16.57 -1.51 4.75
N ILE A 80 -16.64 -2.85 4.74
CA ILE A 80 -15.84 -3.66 3.80
C ILE A 80 -16.12 -3.31 2.34
N GLU A 81 -17.39 -3.03 2.01
CA GLU A 81 -17.85 -2.66 0.67
C GLU A 81 -17.18 -1.36 0.21
N ARG A 82 -17.19 -0.36 1.10
CA ARG A 82 -16.55 0.94 0.84
C ARG A 82 -15.03 0.80 0.77
N PHE A 83 -14.43 -0.09 1.56
CA PHE A 83 -13.00 -0.35 1.50
C PHE A 83 -12.60 -0.97 0.16
N LEU A 84 -13.29 -2.04 -0.27
CA LEU A 84 -13.03 -2.74 -1.53
C LEU A 84 -13.24 -1.83 -2.74
N TRP A 85 -14.31 -1.03 -2.75
CA TRP A 85 -14.54 -0.03 -3.81
C TRP A 85 -13.40 0.99 -3.88
N ARG A 86 -12.97 1.54 -2.74
CA ARG A 86 -11.86 2.51 -2.70
C ARG A 86 -10.55 1.89 -3.18
N LEU A 87 -10.29 0.64 -2.81
CA LEU A 87 -9.11 -0.10 -3.24
C LEU A 87 -9.14 -0.31 -4.75
N ALA A 88 -10.25 -0.83 -5.30
CA ALA A 88 -10.43 -1.01 -6.74
C ALA A 88 -10.23 0.31 -7.50
N LYS A 89 -10.85 1.39 -7.01
CA LYS A 89 -10.74 2.73 -7.60
C LYS A 89 -9.30 3.23 -7.62
N GLU A 90 -8.56 3.03 -6.54
CA GLU A 90 -7.17 3.48 -6.45
C GLU A 90 -6.24 2.67 -7.38
N ILE A 91 -6.50 1.37 -7.52
CA ILE A 91 -5.82 0.50 -8.48
C ILE A 91 -6.09 0.98 -9.91
N THR A 92 -7.36 1.16 -10.31
CA THR A 92 -7.74 1.66 -11.65
C THR A 92 -7.10 3.02 -11.94
N ARG A 93 -7.12 3.95 -10.98
CA ARG A 93 -6.48 5.25 -11.11
C ARG A 93 -4.97 5.13 -11.34
N THR A 94 -4.31 4.25 -10.60
CA THR A 94 -2.86 4.05 -10.70
C THR A 94 -2.49 3.46 -12.06
N LEU A 95 -3.20 2.42 -12.50
CA LEU A 95 -2.97 1.78 -13.79
C LEU A 95 -3.16 2.75 -14.96
N ARG A 96 -4.20 3.58 -14.90
CA ARG A 96 -4.45 4.62 -15.91
C ARG A 96 -3.35 5.68 -15.97
N THR A 97 -2.86 6.11 -14.81
CA THR A 97 -1.94 7.26 -14.73
C THR A 97 -0.46 6.89 -14.84
N ALA A 98 -0.06 5.72 -14.34
CA ALA A 98 1.33 5.28 -14.31
C ALA A 98 1.69 4.34 -15.46
N GLU A 99 0.73 3.55 -15.96
CA GLU A 99 0.99 2.46 -16.91
C GLU A 99 0.22 2.59 -18.23
N ASP A 100 -0.61 3.63 -18.38
CA ASP A 100 -1.53 3.84 -19.53
C ASP A 100 -2.45 2.64 -19.79
N ILE A 101 -2.82 1.92 -18.74
CA ILE A 101 -3.76 0.79 -18.80
C ILE A 101 -5.14 1.27 -18.38
N SER A 102 -6.13 1.02 -19.23
CA SER A 102 -7.52 1.34 -18.93
C SER A 102 -8.26 0.12 -18.39
N LEU A 103 -8.94 0.29 -17.26
CA LEU A 103 -9.92 -0.64 -16.71
C LEU A 103 -11.27 0.07 -16.57
N PRO A 104 -12.39 -0.67 -16.55
CA PRO A 104 -13.68 -0.09 -16.17
C PRO A 104 -13.58 0.61 -14.80
N GLU A 105 -14.18 1.79 -14.69
CA GLU A 105 -14.19 2.53 -13.42
C GLU A 105 -15.11 1.78 -12.44
N PRO A 106 -14.63 1.42 -11.22
CA PRO A 106 -15.46 0.74 -10.24
C PRO A 106 -16.60 1.63 -9.75
N ASP A 107 -17.83 1.17 -9.92
CA ASP A 107 -19.02 1.87 -9.43
C ASP A 107 -19.20 1.63 -7.92
N ARG A 108 -19.62 2.66 -7.19
CA ARG A 108 -19.76 2.57 -5.74
C ARG A 108 -21.01 1.82 -5.32
N GLU A 109 -22.11 2.02 -6.04
CA GLU A 109 -23.38 1.39 -5.77
C GLU A 109 -23.30 -0.12 -6.04
N ASP A 110 -22.61 -0.54 -7.11
CA ASP A 110 -22.37 -1.96 -7.41
C ASP A 110 -21.70 -2.69 -6.24
N PHE A 111 -20.61 -2.13 -5.72
CA PHE A 111 -19.88 -2.70 -4.57
C PHE A 111 -20.70 -2.67 -3.28
N SER A 112 -21.61 -1.71 -3.13
CA SER A 112 -22.52 -1.65 -1.99
C SER A 112 -23.61 -2.73 -2.04
N GLN A 113 -23.98 -3.21 -3.24
CA GLN A 113 -24.95 -4.29 -3.42
C GLN A 113 -24.29 -5.66 -3.36
N ASP A 114 -23.14 -5.80 -4.02
CA ASP A 114 -22.39 -7.05 -4.11
C ASP A 114 -20.87 -6.80 -3.96
N PRO A 115 -20.32 -6.97 -2.75
CA PRO A 115 -18.90 -6.81 -2.50
C PRO A 115 -18.04 -7.91 -3.16
N GLU A 116 -18.65 -9.05 -3.52
CA GLU A 116 -17.94 -10.15 -4.18
C GLU A 116 -17.54 -9.77 -5.61
N LEU A 117 -18.13 -8.72 -6.20
CA LEU A 117 -17.70 -8.15 -7.49
C LEU A 117 -16.20 -7.81 -7.50
N PHE A 118 -15.63 -7.44 -6.35
CA PHE A 118 -14.18 -7.26 -6.24
C PHE A 118 -13.43 -8.53 -6.66
N GLN A 119 -13.82 -9.67 -6.11
CA GLN A 119 -13.17 -10.96 -6.37
C GLN A 119 -13.58 -11.56 -7.71
N ASN A 120 -14.87 -11.54 -8.03
CA ASN A 120 -15.45 -12.30 -9.14
C ASN A 120 -15.34 -11.56 -10.48
N GLN A 121 -15.18 -10.23 -10.46
CA GLN A 121 -15.14 -9.42 -11.68
C GLN A 121 -13.89 -8.54 -11.75
N PHE A 122 -13.63 -7.73 -10.73
CA PHE A 122 -12.53 -6.75 -10.77
C PHE A 122 -11.15 -7.42 -10.78
N LEU A 123 -10.88 -8.38 -9.89
CA LEU A 123 -9.58 -9.08 -9.85
C LEU A 123 -9.25 -9.84 -11.16
N PRO A 124 -10.19 -10.57 -11.81
CA PRO A 124 -9.96 -11.17 -13.12
C PRO A 124 -9.62 -10.14 -14.20
N GLN A 125 -10.39 -9.04 -14.31
CA GLN A 125 -10.13 -7.97 -15.28
C GLN A 125 -8.77 -7.32 -15.05
N LEU A 126 -8.45 -7.05 -13.78
CA LEU A 126 -7.15 -6.55 -13.36
C LEU A 126 -6.02 -7.49 -13.79
N SER A 127 -6.16 -8.79 -13.52
CA SER A 127 -5.17 -9.80 -13.86
C SER A 127 -4.92 -9.86 -15.37
N GLU A 128 -5.98 -9.81 -16.18
CA GLU A 128 -5.87 -9.79 -17.64
C GLU A 128 -5.17 -8.52 -18.13
N ALA A 129 -5.51 -7.36 -17.56
CA ALA A 129 -4.95 -6.07 -17.97
C ALA A 129 -3.47 -5.89 -17.61
N ILE A 130 -3.01 -6.45 -16.49
CA ILE A 130 -1.60 -6.31 -16.06
C ILE A 130 -0.69 -7.40 -16.65
N GLY A 131 -1.25 -8.52 -17.11
CA GLY A 131 -0.50 -9.64 -17.69
C GLY A 131 0.47 -10.26 -16.68
N ASP A 132 1.73 -10.45 -17.09
CA ASP A 132 2.78 -11.01 -16.22
C ASP A 132 3.33 -10.03 -15.16
N ARG A 133 2.85 -8.78 -15.15
CA ARG A 133 3.21 -7.78 -14.13
C ARG A 133 2.57 -8.12 -12.80
N ARG A 134 3.14 -7.59 -11.72
CA ARG A 134 2.74 -7.84 -10.34
C ARG A 134 2.30 -6.55 -9.71
N LEU A 135 1.11 -6.54 -9.11
CA LEU A 135 0.68 -5.40 -8.30
C LEU A 135 1.40 -5.44 -6.94
N LEU A 136 1.97 -4.31 -6.52
CA LEU A 136 2.49 -4.12 -5.17
C LEU A 136 1.54 -3.20 -4.41
N LEU A 137 0.67 -3.77 -3.58
CA LEU A 137 -0.20 -3.02 -2.70
C LEU A 137 0.58 -2.57 -1.46
N ILE A 138 0.66 -1.25 -1.26
CA ILE A 138 1.40 -0.64 -0.16
C ILE A 138 0.41 0.07 0.75
N PHE A 139 0.15 -0.51 1.91
CA PHE A 139 -0.70 0.07 2.93
C PHE A 139 0.13 0.89 3.91
N ASP A 140 -0.14 2.18 4.04
CA ASP A 140 0.46 3.06 5.06
C ASP A 140 -0.56 3.36 6.17
N GLU A 141 -0.08 3.71 7.36
CA GLU A 141 -0.89 3.94 8.56
C GLU A 141 -1.87 2.81 8.92
N PHE A 142 -1.46 1.55 8.73
CA PHE A 142 -2.26 0.36 9.06
C PHE A 142 -2.70 0.31 10.53
N ASP A 143 -1.85 0.78 11.46
CA ASP A 143 -2.13 0.87 12.90
C ASP A 143 -3.44 1.65 13.21
N SER A 144 -3.91 2.50 12.29
CA SER A 144 -5.19 3.20 12.45
C SER A 144 -6.39 2.24 12.44
N LEU A 145 -6.29 1.06 11.85
CA LEU A 145 -7.38 0.08 11.82
C LEU A 145 -7.59 -0.67 13.15
N GLU A 146 -6.65 -0.57 14.10
CA GLU A 146 -6.81 -1.14 15.44
C GLU A 146 -7.69 -0.21 16.30
N GLU A 147 -8.84 -0.71 16.76
CA GLU A 147 -9.54 -0.05 17.85
C GLU A 147 -8.63 -0.06 19.10
N PRO A 148 -8.56 1.04 19.87
CA PRO A 148 -8.15 0.89 21.25
C PRO A 148 -9.23 0.03 21.93
N THR A 149 -8.97 -1.26 22.13
CA THR A 149 -9.67 -2.02 23.16
C THR A 149 -9.38 -1.33 24.48
N ALA A 150 -10.20 -0.35 24.82
CA ALA A 150 -10.24 0.27 26.12
C ALA A 150 -10.65 -0.84 27.08
N GLY A 151 -9.65 -1.47 27.70
CA GLY A 151 -9.84 -2.29 28.88
C GLY A 151 -10.66 -1.47 29.86
N ARG A 152 -11.91 -1.86 30.06
CA ARG A 152 -12.73 -1.43 31.20
C ARG A 152 -12.00 -1.88 32.47
N CYS A 153 -11.10 -1.06 32.97
CA CYS A 153 -10.72 -1.10 34.37
C CYS A 153 -11.95 -0.71 35.18
N SER A 154 -12.67 -1.71 35.68
CA SER A 154 -13.64 -1.50 36.74
C SER A 154 -12.86 -1.17 38.02
N PRO A 155 -13.19 -0.07 38.73
CA PRO A 155 -12.57 0.19 40.02
C PRO A 155 -13.03 -0.90 40.99
N LYS A 156 -12.10 -1.69 41.52
CA LYS A 156 -12.38 -2.51 42.71
C LYS A 156 -12.56 -1.55 43.87
N THR A 157 -13.77 -1.51 44.41
CA THR A 157 -14.06 -0.98 45.75
C THR A 157 -13.71 -2.05 46.77
#